data_AF-A0A1X0NS93-F1
#
_entry.id   AF-A0A1X0NS93-F1
#
_cell.length_a   1.000
_cell.length_b   1.000
_cell.length_c   1.000
_cell.angle_alpha   90.00
_cell.angle_beta   90.00
_cell.angle_gamma   90.00
#
_symmetry.space_group_name_H-M   'P 1'
#
loop_
_entity.id
_entity.type
_entity.pdbx_description
1 polymer ?
#
loop_
_entity_poly.entity_id
_entity_poly.type
_entity_poly.pdbx_seq_one_letter_code
_entity_poly.pdbx_strand_id
1 'polypeptide(L)'
;MNPTTLREVSNLSGGLADLKQRLAQRVSSNVDSYRLSSCATTTTTMLRSGIQGINANSIHVNRKSSNILPEKTREGSGSPHADQYYEDDPVFCTEIVKDVTAMYMEREKQMEGELANHQLVPSPKYLTYQPEINEKMRMILVDWLIDVHLKFKLHPETMYLAVNILDRYLSCVNTKRSPGTYVARSQLQLVGITAMLLAAKYEEIWPPEVKECVHISANTYSREEVIKMERGICAALSFRLTVPTPFPFLVRLLSVVEGLGAQQQQLDSKIISTTTTEEEQTAYMTLLRHTAFFFLEHGMLDYKSLQFVPSQHANAALFLALVTLRIKQHGITYSFAGETVWNRHLQHYSKAQVRDFKACAVVMLEFVSYVPTTKYQAVRRKYSSSKYGEVAKFIMPNEVPDY
;
A
#
# COMPACT_ATOMS: atom_id res chain seq x y z
N MET A 1 13.59 33.91 -17.93
CA MET A 1 13.98 32.57 -17.42
C MET A 1 15.47 32.60 -17.12
N ASN A 2 15.89 32.32 -15.88
CA ASN A 2 17.29 32.43 -15.44
C ASN A 2 17.77 31.03 -14.97
N PRO A 3 18.87 30.46 -15.51
CA PRO A 3 19.32 29.08 -15.24
C PRO A 3 19.79 28.78 -13.81
N THR A 4 19.76 29.76 -12.91
CA THR A 4 20.13 29.64 -11.49
C THR A 4 19.06 28.93 -10.63
N THR A 5 17.79 28.88 -11.07
CA THR A 5 16.66 28.36 -10.27
C THR A 5 16.48 26.84 -10.29
N LEU A 6 17.16 26.12 -11.19
CA LEU A 6 17.23 24.65 -11.16
C LEU A 6 18.21 24.14 -10.08
N ARG A 7 19.11 24.99 -9.58
CA ARG A 7 20.12 24.64 -8.55
C ARG A 7 19.54 24.49 -7.14
N GLU A 8 18.54 25.27 -6.76
CA GLU A 8 17.99 25.22 -5.39
C GLU A 8 17.15 23.97 -5.13
N VAL A 9 16.51 23.42 -6.17
CA VAL A 9 15.79 22.14 -6.11
C VAL A 9 16.74 20.95 -6.19
N SER A 10 17.89 21.11 -6.84
CA SER A 10 18.96 20.11 -6.83
C SER A 10 19.79 20.15 -5.54
N ASN A 11 19.74 21.23 -4.77
CA ASN A 11 20.29 21.29 -3.41
C ASN A 11 19.50 20.42 -2.39
N LEU A 12 18.24 20.06 -2.67
CA LEU A 12 17.54 18.97 -1.95
C LEU A 12 18.23 17.61 -2.16
N SER A 13 18.98 17.43 -3.25
CA SER A 13 19.71 16.19 -3.55
C SER A 13 21.20 16.22 -3.20
N GLY A 14 21.82 17.41 -3.13
CA GLY A 14 23.25 17.59 -2.85
C GLY A 14 23.65 17.30 -1.41
N GLY A 15 22.90 17.81 -0.41
CA GLY A 15 23.12 17.47 1.00
C GLY A 15 22.77 16.01 1.34
N LEU A 16 21.99 15.36 0.47
CA LEU A 16 21.53 13.98 0.64
C LEU A 16 22.61 12.95 0.27
N ALA A 17 23.61 13.29 -0.54
CA ALA A 17 24.67 12.36 -0.94
C ALA A 17 25.65 12.03 0.21
N ASP A 18 26.00 13.04 1.02
CA ASP A 18 26.93 12.88 2.15
C ASP A 18 26.26 12.17 3.36
N LEU A 19 24.95 12.39 3.55
CA LEU A 19 24.13 11.61 4.49
C LEU A 19 23.88 10.17 4.02
N LYS A 20 23.70 9.93 2.71
CA LYS A 20 23.55 8.58 2.12
C LYS A 20 24.74 7.68 2.42
N GLN A 21 25.97 8.22 2.44
CA GLN A 21 27.18 7.44 2.71
C GLN A 21 27.34 7.06 4.19
N ARG A 22 26.88 7.91 5.11
CA ARG A 22 26.92 7.64 6.56
C ARG A 22 25.76 6.75 7.06
N LEU A 23 24.64 6.71 6.35
CA LEU A 23 23.43 5.98 6.75
C LEU A 23 23.38 4.51 6.28
N ALA A 24 24.10 4.15 5.22
CA ALA A 24 24.15 2.78 4.71
C ALA A 24 24.77 1.77 5.71
N GLN A 25 25.49 2.24 6.74
CA GLN A 25 26.23 1.40 7.68
C GLN A 25 25.46 1.04 8.97
N ARG A 26 24.24 1.55 9.20
CA ARG A 26 23.51 1.34 10.48
C ARG A 26 22.14 0.68 10.37
N VAL A 27 21.71 0.30 9.16
CA VAL A 27 20.42 -0.40 8.96
C VAL A 27 20.66 -1.90 9.03
N SER A 28 20.81 -2.43 10.25
CA SER A 28 20.66 -3.85 10.50
C SER A 28 19.78 -4.06 11.74
N SER A 29 18.86 -5.00 11.59
CA SER A 29 17.94 -5.58 12.59
C SER A 29 16.67 -4.80 12.98
N ASN A 30 15.56 -5.54 12.82
CA ASN A 30 14.24 -5.44 13.47
C ASN A 30 13.23 -4.44 12.90
N VAL A 31 12.41 -4.96 11.97
CA VAL A 31 11.08 -4.46 11.60
C VAL A 31 10.18 -5.69 11.44
N ASP A 32 9.91 -6.36 12.55
CA ASP A 32 8.95 -7.47 12.67
C ASP A 32 7.79 -7.01 13.57
N SER A 33 7.04 -5.97 13.17
CA SER A 33 5.89 -5.48 13.96
C SER A 33 4.52 -5.78 13.36
N TYR A 34 4.44 -6.54 12.26
CA TYR A 34 3.18 -7.07 11.73
C TYR A 34 3.27 -8.58 11.56
N ARG A 35 3.50 -9.28 12.67
CA ARG A 35 3.05 -10.66 12.81
C ARG A 35 1.64 -10.59 13.40
N LEU A 36 0.63 -10.81 12.57
CA LEU A 36 -0.58 -11.48 13.08
C LEU A 36 -0.09 -12.84 13.61
N SER A 37 -0.54 -13.20 14.78
CA SER A 37 0.06 -14.26 15.60
C SER A 37 0.15 -15.59 14.84
N SER A 38 1.35 -16.14 14.69
CA SER A 38 1.54 -17.59 14.72
C SER A 38 2.94 -17.97 15.24
N CYS A 39 2.99 -19.19 15.75
CA CYS A 39 3.83 -19.71 16.81
C CYS A 39 5.32 -19.91 16.46
N ALA A 40 6.16 -19.83 17.50
CA ALA A 40 7.53 -20.33 17.65
C ALA A 40 8.65 -19.86 16.68
N THR A 41 9.64 -19.25 17.31
CA THR A 41 10.98 -18.87 16.84
C THR A 41 11.69 -19.94 16.01
N THR A 42 12.17 -19.60 14.82
CA THR A 42 13.54 -19.93 14.35
C THR A 42 13.97 -18.91 13.29
N THR A 43 15.10 -18.24 13.55
CA THR A 43 15.78 -17.35 12.62
C THR A 43 16.34 -18.17 11.45
N THR A 44 15.67 -18.20 10.31
CA THR A 44 16.21 -18.84 9.09
C THR A 44 16.80 -17.79 8.15
N THR A 45 18.13 -17.77 8.10
CA THR A 45 18.91 -17.12 7.05
C THR A 45 18.51 -17.74 5.71
N MET A 46 17.89 -16.96 4.82
CA MET A 46 17.54 -17.37 3.46
C MET A 46 18.80 -17.85 2.71
N LEU A 47 18.98 -19.17 2.64
CA LEU A 47 19.99 -19.80 1.80
C LEU A 47 19.57 -19.70 0.34
N ARG A 48 20.54 -19.31 -0.47
CA ARG A 48 20.44 -19.10 -1.91
C ARG A 48 20.46 -20.45 -2.62
N SER A 49 19.31 -21.11 -2.75
CA SER A 49 19.14 -22.26 -3.66
C SER A 49 17.87 -22.10 -4.48
N GLY A 50 17.97 -22.35 -5.79
CA GLY A 50 16.90 -22.16 -6.75
C GLY A 50 15.65 -22.94 -6.38
N ILE A 51 14.55 -22.22 -6.26
CA ILE A 51 13.20 -22.80 -6.13
C ILE A 51 12.87 -23.40 -7.50
N GLN A 52 13.11 -24.70 -7.67
CA GLN A 52 12.53 -25.49 -8.75
C GLN A 52 11.23 -26.12 -8.25
N GLY A 53 10.14 -25.79 -8.93
CA GLY A 53 8.93 -26.62 -9.04
C GLY A 53 7.97 -26.62 -7.86
N ILE A 54 6.94 -25.76 -7.89
CA ILE A 54 5.67 -26.02 -7.20
C ILE A 54 4.53 -25.73 -8.18
N ASN A 55 3.66 -26.72 -8.32
CA ASN A 55 2.53 -26.79 -9.23
C ASN A 55 1.33 -26.04 -8.63
N ALA A 56 0.84 -24.99 -9.29
CA ALA A 56 -0.32 -24.19 -8.87
C ALA A 56 -1.69 -24.88 -9.11
N ASN A 57 -1.71 -26.19 -9.36
CA ASN A 57 -2.90 -26.91 -9.81
C ASN A 57 -3.81 -27.50 -8.71
N SER A 58 -3.67 -27.17 -7.42
CA SER A 58 -4.65 -27.66 -6.43
C SER A 58 -5.99 -26.92 -6.42
N ILE A 59 -6.24 -26.05 -7.41
CA ILE A 59 -7.57 -25.51 -7.69
C ILE A 59 -7.99 -25.84 -9.13
N HIS A 60 -7.98 -27.13 -9.53
CA HIS A 60 -8.86 -27.60 -10.62
C HIS A 60 -9.12 -29.11 -10.57
N VAL A 61 -10.41 -29.44 -10.49
CA VAL A 61 -11.00 -30.78 -10.61
C VAL A 61 -10.74 -31.33 -12.01
N ASN A 62 -10.03 -32.46 -12.11
CA ASN A 62 -9.89 -33.20 -13.38
C ASN A 62 -10.97 -34.29 -13.46
N ARG A 63 -12.04 -34.04 -14.21
CA ARG A 63 -13.15 -34.99 -14.43
C ARG A 63 -12.77 -35.92 -15.60
N LYS A 64 -12.27 -37.12 -15.30
CA LYS A 64 -12.21 -38.20 -16.30
C LYS A 64 -13.60 -38.81 -16.45
N SER A 65 -14.10 -38.82 -17.68
CA SER A 65 -15.35 -39.45 -18.08
C SER A 65 -15.42 -40.90 -17.62
N SER A 66 -16.32 -41.18 -16.68
CA SER A 66 -16.91 -42.50 -16.49
C SER A 66 -18.36 -42.29 -16.05
N ASN A 67 -19.27 -43.00 -16.72
CA ASN A 67 -20.71 -42.86 -16.61
C ASN A 67 -21.20 -43.04 -15.17
N ILE A 68 -21.62 -41.95 -14.52
CA ILE A 68 -22.46 -41.99 -13.32
C ILE A 68 -23.49 -40.87 -13.45
N LEU A 69 -24.75 -41.22 -13.21
CA LEU A 69 -25.98 -40.41 -13.33
C LEU A 69 -25.88 -39.05 -12.61
N PRO A 70 -26.63 -38.03 -13.04
CA PRO A 70 -26.50 -36.67 -12.51
C PRO A 70 -27.16 -36.57 -11.12
N GLU A 71 -26.35 -36.61 -10.06
CA GLU A 71 -26.77 -36.21 -8.73
C GLU A 71 -26.63 -34.68 -8.59
N LYS A 72 -27.75 -34.01 -8.32
CA LYS A 72 -27.83 -32.56 -8.08
C LYS A 72 -26.97 -32.19 -6.88
N THR A 73 -25.78 -31.65 -7.13
CA THR A 73 -24.95 -31.05 -6.09
C THR A 73 -25.59 -29.71 -5.69
N ARG A 74 -26.19 -29.67 -4.50
CA ARG A 74 -26.50 -28.42 -3.79
C ARG A 74 -25.15 -27.76 -3.45
N GLU A 75 -24.69 -26.83 -4.27
CA GLU A 75 -23.63 -25.90 -3.87
C GLU A 75 -24.18 -25.01 -2.75
N GLY A 76 -23.70 -25.22 -1.53
CA GLY A 76 -24.10 -24.47 -0.36
C GLY A 76 -23.68 -23.01 -0.47
N SER A 77 -24.66 -22.12 -0.31
CA SER A 77 -24.53 -20.67 -0.21
C SER A 77 -23.89 -20.21 1.11
N GLY A 78 -22.80 -20.84 1.53
CA GLY A 78 -22.06 -20.48 2.75
C GLY A 78 -21.11 -19.33 2.48
N SER A 79 -21.14 -18.30 3.33
CA SER A 79 -20.09 -17.27 3.38
C SER A 79 -18.72 -17.95 3.53
N PRO A 80 -17.65 -17.47 2.87
CA PRO A 80 -16.32 -18.05 3.06
C PRO A 80 -15.91 -17.80 4.53
N HIS A 81 -15.31 -18.79 5.18
CA HIS A 81 -14.93 -18.72 6.60
C HIS A 81 -13.47 -18.28 6.79
N ALA A 82 -12.93 -17.39 5.94
CA ALA A 82 -11.50 -17.02 5.97
C ALA A 82 -11.05 -16.51 7.36
N ASP A 83 -11.97 -15.87 8.09
CA ASP A 83 -11.73 -15.29 9.41
C ASP A 83 -11.58 -16.35 10.51
N GLN A 84 -12.09 -17.58 10.31
CA GLN A 84 -11.97 -18.68 11.28
C GLN A 84 -10.50 -19.05 11.54
N TYR A 85 -9.63 -18.83 10.56
CA TYR A 85 -8.19 -19.04 10.73
C TYR A 85 -7.58 -18.20 11.88
N TYR A 86 -8.21 -17.07 12.23
CA TYR A 86 -7.75 -16.15 13.26
C TYR A 86 -8.60 -16.23 14.55
N GLU A 87 -9.42 -17.26 14.75
CA GLU A 87 -10.26 -17.39 15.95
C GLU A 87 -9.44 -17.36 17.26
N ASP A 88 -8.24 -17.92 17.24
CA ASP A 88 -7.33 -17.95 18.38
C ASP A 88 -6.41 -16.71 18.47
N ASP A 89 -6.48 -15.77 17.51
CA ASP A 89 -5.67 -14.54 17.53
C ASP A 89 -6.41 -13.42 18.30
N PRO A 90 -5.99 -13.10 19.54
CA PRO A 90 -6.66 -12.09 20.36
C PRO A 90 -6.58 -10.68 19.78
N VAL A 91 -5.68 -10.40 18.82
CA VAL A 91 -5.57 -9.08 18.19
C VAL A 91 -6.34 -8.95 16.88
N PHE A 92 -6.81 -10.06 16.29
CA PHE A 92 -7.58 -10.02 15.04
C PHE A 92 -9.05 -9.62 15.26
N CYS A 93 -9.59 -9.94 16.44
CA CYS A 93 -10.96 -9.60 16.84
C CYS A 93 -12.02 -10.07 15.82
N THR A 94 -12.07 -11.38 15.56
CA THR A 94 -12.97 -12.03 14.59
C THR A 94 -14.45 -11.66 14.76
N GLU A 95 -14.87 -11.37 15.99
CA GLU A 95 -16.23 -10.95 16.34
C GLU A 95 -16.65 -9.62 15.70
N ILE A 96 -15.71 -8.67 15.57
CA ILE A 96 -16.00 -7.29 15.10
C ILE A 96 -15.37 -6.95 13.75
N VAL A 97 -14.45 -7.76 13.23
CA VAL A 97 -13.72 -7.47 11.97
C VAL A 97 -14.64 -7.17 10.79
N LYS A 98 -15.81 -7.83 10.75
CA LYS A 98 -16.83 -7.61 9.71
C LYS A 98 -17.48 -6.24 9.83
N ASP A 99 -17.81 -5.82 11.05
CA ASP A 99 -18.41 -4.52 11.34
C ASP A 99 -17.40 -3.39 11.09
N VAL A 100 -16.14 -3.60 11.47
CA VAL A 100 -15.05 -2.66 11.16
C VAL A 100 -14.87 -2.52 9.65
N THR A 101 -14.84 -3.62 8.90
CA THR A 101 -14.75 -3.59 7.43
C THR A 101 -15.94 -2.85 6.82
N ALA A 102 -17.16 -3.12 7.29
CA ALA A 102 -18.37 -2.46 6.83
C ALA A 102 -18.34 -0.96 7.14
N MET A 103 -17.89 -0.56 8.33
CA MET A 103 -17.73 0.83 8.73
C MET A 103 -16.76 1.57 7.81
N TYR A 104 -15.60 0.98 7.47
CA TYR A 104 -14.66 1.59 6.52
C TYR A 104 -15.28 1.79 5.13
N MET A 105 -16.00 0.79 4.61
CA MET A 105 -16.69 0.87 3.33
C MET A 105 -17.81 1.93 3.33
N GLU A 106 -18.58 2.03 4.42
CA GLU A 106 -19.62 3.03 4.56
C GLU A 106 -19.04 4.45 4.64
N ARG A 107 -17.97 4.63 5.43
CA ARG A 107 -17.26 5.92 5.50
C ARG A 107 -16.68 6.33 4.15
N GLU A 108 -16.10 5.40 3.39
CA GLU A 108 -15.62 5.68 2.05
C GLU A 108 -16.73 6.17 1.12
N LYS A 109 -17.89 5.51 1.11
CA LYS A 109 -19.06 5.93 0.32
C LYS A 109 -19.62 7.29 0.74
N GLN A 110 -19.67 7.57 2.03
CA GLN A 110 -20.09 8.88 2.55
C GLN A 110 -19.15 9.98 2.05
N MET A 111 -17.83 9.72 2.10
CA MET A 111 -16.81 10.63 1.59
C MET A 111 -16.91 10.84 0.07
N GLU A 112 -17.26 9.82 -0.72
CA GLU A 112 -17.56 9.98 -2.16
C GLU A 112 -18.76 10.92 -2.40
N GLY A 113 -19.81 10.82 -1.58
CA GLY A 113 -20.95 11.73 -1.63
C GLY A 113 -20.58 13.19 -1.27
N GLU A 114 -19.49 13.37 -0.52
CA GLU A 114 -18.97 14.67 -0.09
C GLU A 114 -17.71 15.09 -0.86
N LEU A 115 -17.59 14.77 -2.15
CA LEU A 115 -16.43 15.14 -3.00
C LEU A 115 -16.10 16.66 -3.01
N ALA A 116 -17.07 17.50 -2.68
CA ALA A 116 -16.89 18.95 -2.54
C ALA A 116 -16.32 19.37 -1.16
N ASN A 117 -16.31 18.46 -0.19
CA ASN A 117 -15.78 18.66 1.15
C ASN A 117 -14.30 18.26 1.21
N HIS A 118 -13.42 19.21 0.89
CA HIS A 118 -11.97 19.00 0.91
C HIS A 118 -11.41 18.69 2.31
N GLN A 119 -12.21 18.85 3.37
CA GLN A 119 -11.87 18.39 4.71
C GLN A 119 -12.01 16.88 4.87
N LEU A 120 -12.56 16.13 3.93
CA LEU A 120 -12.69 14.67 4.01
C LEU A 120 -11.95 13.97 2.88
N VAL A 121 -12.02 14.51 1.66
CA VAL A 121 -11.41 13.90 0.46
C VAL A 121 -10.52 14.92 -0.25
N PRO A 122 -9.28 14.58 -0.61
CA PRO A 122 -8.46 15.46 -1.43
C PRO A 122 -9.08 15.60 -2.83
N SER A 123 -9.10 16.80 -3.38
CA SER A 123 -9.59 16.99 -4.74
C SER A 123 -8.59 16.43 -5.75
N PRO A 124 -8.95 15.55 -6.68
CA PRO A 124 -8.02 15.03 -7.69
C PRO A 124 -7.49 16.11 -8.64
N LYS A 125 -7.96 17.36 -8.51
CA LYS A 125 -7.55 18.53 -9.30
C LYS A 125 -7.01 19.67 -8.44
N TYR A 126 -6.65 19.43 -7.17
CA TYR A 126 -6.19 20.53 -6.30
C TYR A 126 -4.90 21.19 -6.81
N LEU A 127 -4.01 20.45 -7.48
CA LEU A 127 -2.78 21.02 -8.05
C LEU A 127 -3.02 21.88 -9.28
N THR A 128 -4.17 21.76 -9.95
CA THR A 128 -4.52 22.61 -11.11
C THR A 128 -4.62 24.09 -10.71
N TYR A 129 -4.92 24.37 -9.44
CA TYR A 129 -5.08 25.74 -8.93
C TYR A 129 -3.85 26.25 -8.18
N GLN A 130 -2.83 25.40 -7.97
CA GLN A 130 -1.60 25.77 -7.26
C GLN A 130 -0.62 26.50 -8.21
N PRO A 131 -0.23 27.76 -7.92
CA PRO A 131 0.61 28.54 -8.83
C PRO A 131 2.07 28.07 -8.85
N GLU A 132 2.57 27.52 -7.73
CA GLU A 132 3.98 27.20 -7.55
C GLU A 132 4.28 25.70 -7.38
N ILE A 133 3.26 24.87 -7.15
CA ILE A 133 3.39 23.45 -6.87
C ILE A 133 2.74 22.65 -8.00
N ASN A 134 3.45 21.64 -8.50
CA ASN A 134 2.93 20.73 -9.52
C ASN A 134 3.07 19.26 -9.08
N GLU A 135 2.50 18.35 -9.87
CA GLU A 135 2.46 16.91 -9.59
C GLU A 135 3.86 16.32 -9.34
N LYS A 136 4.85 16.78 -10.12
CA LYS A 136 6.24 16.35 -9.95
C LYS A 136 6.82 16.79 -8.60
N MET A 137 6.50 18.00 -8.12
CA MET A 137 6.94 18.45 -6.79
C MET A 137 6.29 17.64 -5.65
N ARG A 138 5.00 17.29 -5.79
CA ARG A 138 4.33 16.37 -4.86
C ARG A 138 5.04 15.01 -4.84
N MET A 139 5.31 14.42 -6.00
CA MET A 139 6.01 13.14 -6.10
C MET A 139 7.41 13.20 -5.44
N ILE A 140 8.16 14.29 -5.64
CA ILE A 140 9.46 14.51 -4.98
C ILE A 140 9.31 14.54 -3.46
N LEU A 141 8.31 15.25 -2.96
CA LEU A 141 8.05 15.35 -1.52
C LEU A 141 7.69 13.97 -0.95
N VAL A 142 6.77 13.23 -1.58
CA VAL A 142 6.33 11.91 -1.10
C VAL A 142 7.47 10.89 -1.17
N ASP A 143 8.30 10.91 -2.21
CA ASP A 143 9.52 10.08 -2.30
C ASP A 143 10.46 10.33 -1.10
N TRP A 144 10.68 11.60 -0.74
CA TRP A 144 11.47 11.96 0.43
C TRP A 144 10.78 11.57 1.75
N LEU A 145 9.45 11.73 1.86
CA LEU A 145 8.69 11.33 3.04
C LEU A 145 8.77 9.83 3.31
N ILE A 146 8.96 8.99 2.29
CA ILE A 146 9.23 7.56 2.47
C ILE A 146 10.58 7.35 3.15
N ASP A 147 11.63 8.08 2.75
CA ASP A 147 12.93 7.98 3.42
C ASP A 147 12.82 8.47 4.89
N VAL A 148 12.02 9.52 5.16
CA VAL A 148 11.70 10.01 6.52
C VAL A 148 10.96 8.96 7.35
N HIS A 149 9.90 8.37 6.78
CA HIS A 149 9.10 7.30 7.39
C HIS A 149 9.98 6.12 7.83
N LEU A 150 10.86 5.66 6.94
CA LEU A 150 11.81 4.59 7.22
C LEU A 150 12.84 5.00 8.28
N LYS A 151 13.27 6.26 8.28
CA LYS A 151 14.25 6.79 9.25
C LYS A 151 13.68 6.84 10.67
N PHE A 152 12.42 7.26 10.81
CA PHE A 152 11.69 7.26 12.07
C PHE A 152 11.13 5.88 12.46
N LYS A 153 11.23 4.88 11.57
CA LYS A 153 10.74 3.51 11.79
C LYS A 153 9.24 3.47 12.11
N LEU A 154 8.47 4.31 11.44
CA LEU A 154 7.04 4.44 11.65
C LEU A 154 6.28 3.26 11.02
N HIS A 155 5.08 3.01 11.51
CA HIS A 155 4.14 2.06 10.95
C HIS A 155 3.71 2.50 9.53
N PRO A 156 3.49 1.58 8.57
CA PRO A 156 3.04 1.95 7.22
C PRO A 156 1.73 2.75 7.22
N GLU A 157 0.80 2.45 8.14
CA GLU A 157 -0.44 3.22 8.33
C GLU A 157 -0.19 4.73 8.49
N THR A 158 0.80 5.09 9.31
CA THR A 158 1.27 6.45 9.51
C THR A 158 1.67 7.15 8.20
N MET A 159 2.31 6.44 7.27
CA MET A 159 2.68 6.99 5.96
C MET A 159 1.45 7.30 5.10
N TYR A 160 0.49 6.38 5.05
CA TYR A 160 -0.73 6.56 4.27
C TYR A 160 -1.59 7.70 4.84
N LEU A 161 -1.68 7.80 6.17
CA LEU A 161 -2.35 8.92 6.83
C LEU A 161 -1.61 10.24 6.59
N ALA A 162 -0.27 10.26 6.64
CA ALA A 162 0.52 11.47 6.38
C ALA A 162 0.29 12.03 4.97
N VAL A 163 0.26 11.17 3.95
CA VAL A 163 -0.03 11.62 2.57
C VAL A 163 -1.48 12.05 2.41
N ASN A 164 -2.43 11.37 3.07
CA ASN A 164 -3.82 11.82 3.10
C ASN A 164 -3.97 13.22 3.72
N ILE A 165 -3.31 13.49 4.84
CA ILE A 165 -3.28 14.81 5.50
C ILE A 165 -2.65 15.85 4.57
N LEU A 166 -1.52 15.54 3.94
CA LEU A 166 -0.83 16.41 2.99
C LEU A 166 -1.76 16.83 1.85
N ASP A 167 -2.40 15.87 1.17
CA ASP A 167 -3.21 16.16 -0.01
C ASP A 167 -4.51 16.90 0.34
N ARG A 168 -5.16 16.55 1.45
CA ARG A 168 -6.35 17.27 1.93
C ARG A 168 -6.03 18.68 2.36
N TYR A 169 -4.89 18.89 3.04
CA TYR A 169 -4.45 20.23 3.39
C TYR A 169 -4.18 21.08 2.15
N LEU A 170 -3.42 20.56 1.18
CA LEU A 170 -3.17 21.26 -0.09
C LEU A 170 -4.46 21.50 -0.89
N SER A 171 -5.46 20.62 -0.76
CA SER A 171 -6.80 20.81 -1.33
C SER A 171 -7.62 21.90 -0.62
N CYS A 172 -7.46 22.07 0.69
CA CYS A 172 -8.18 23.08 1.46
C CYS A 172 -7.60 24.49 1.30
N VAL A 173 -6.27 24.60 1.27
CA VAL A 173 -5.57 25.90 1.32
C VAL A 173 -5.72 26.69 0.02
N ASN A 174 -5.80 26.01 -1.12
CA ASN A 174 -5.98 26.67 -2.42
C ASN A 174 -7.19 26.10 -3.15
N THR A 175 -8.29 26.84 -3.09
CA THR A 175 -9.54 26.50 -3.77
C THR A 175 -9.93 27.61 -4.74
N LYS A 176 -10.73 27.25 -5.75
CA LYS A 176 -11.43 28.21 -6.62
C LYS A 176 -12.19 29.30 -5.84
N ARG A 177 -12.60 29.01 -4.58
CA ARG A 177 -13.41 29.90 -3.73
C ARG A 177 -12.58 30.84 -2.86
N SER A 178 -11.27 30.59 -2.69
CA SER A 178 -10.35 31.43 -1.90
C SER A 178 -9.08 31.75 -2.71
N PRO A 179 -9.19 32.48 -3.84
CA PRO A 179 -8.04 32.89 -4.62
C PRO A 179 -7.13 33.80 -3.78
N GLY A 180 -5.86 33.41 -3.61
CA GLY A 180 -4.84 34.20 -2.91
C GLY A 180 -4.23 33.55 -1.67
N THR A 181 -4.82 32.45 -1.16
CA THR A 181 -4.14 31.60 -0.17
C THR A 181 -3.57 30.37 -0.89
N TYR A 182 -2.26 30.16 -0.83
CA TYR A 182 -1.61 29.01 -1.44
C TYR A 182 -0.37 28.62 -0.63
N VAL A 183 0.12 27.40 -0.85
CA VAL A 183 1.38 26.96 -0.26
C VAL A 183 2.50 27.33 -1.20
N ALA A 184 3.39 28.22 -0.78
CA ALA A 184 4.59 28.54 -1.53
C ALA A 184 5.49 27.30 -1.67
N ARG A 185 6.22 27.20 -2.77
CA ARG A 185 7.11 26.05 -3.02
C ARG A 185 8.09 25.81 -1.86
N SER A 186 8.63 26.86 -1.26
CA SER A 186 9.56 26.80 -0.13
C SER A 186 8.96 26.23 1.16
N GLN A 187 7.63 26.22 1.26
CA GLN A 187 6.88 25.72 2.42
C GLN A 187 6.36 24.30 2.23
N LEU A 188 6.45 23.73 1.02
CA LEU A 188 5.92 22.40 0.71
C LEU A 188 6.57 21.29 1.58
N GLN A 189 7.88 21.35 1.82
CA GLN A 189 8.54 20.38 2.70
C GLN A 189 8.09 20.53 4.16
N LEU A 190 7.88 21.77 4.65
CA LEU A 190 7.33 22.02 5.98
C LEU A 190 5.95 21.39 6.15
N VAL A 191 5.07 21.53 5.14
CA VAL A 191 3.76 20.86 5.14
C VAL A 191 3.92 19.35 5.23
N GLY A 192 4.79 18.75 4.40
CA GLY A 192 5.01 17.31 4.37
C GLY A 192 5.52 16.74 5.71
N ILE A 193 6.57 17.33 6.29
CA ILE A 193 7.11 16.84 7.57
C ILE A 193 6.13 17.03 8.72
N THR A 194 5.32 18.10 8.69
CA THR A 194 4.30 18.34 9.71
C THR A 194 3.10 17.40 9.54
N ALA A 195 2.72 17.05 8.32
CA ALA A 195 1.71 16.02 8.05
C ALA A 195 2.17 14.65 8.57
N MET A 196 3.45 14.30 8.39
CA MET A 196 4.05 13.09 8.99
C MET A 196 4.01 13.13 10.52
N LEU A 197 4.36 14.26 11.14
CA LEU A 197 4.29 14.44 12.59
C LEU A 197 2.86 14.25 13.12
N LEU A 198 1.86 14.84 12.46
CA LEU A 198 0.46 14.70 12.83
C LEU A 198 -0.05 13.26 12.70
N ALA A 199 0.27 12.59 11.59
CA ALA A 199 -0.06 11.19 11.42
C ALA A 199 0.61 10.32 12.50
N ALA A 200 1.88 10.59 12.81
CA ALA A 200 2.60 9.83 13.82
C ALA A 200 2.01 10.05 15.22
N LYS A 201 1.64 11.28 15.58
CA LYS A 201 0.94 11.57 16.85
C LYS A 201 -0.41 10.86 16.96
N TYR A 202 -1.02 10.52 15.83
CA TYR A 202 -2.31 9.87 15.77
C TYR A 202 -2.20 8.34 15.80
N GLU A 203 -1.22 7.75 15.11
CA GLU A 203 -1.08 6.29 14.94
C GLU A 203 -0.01 5.65 15.83
N GLU A 204 1.03 6.38 16.22
CA GLU A 204 2.19 5.79 16.91
C GLU A 204 2.03 5.87 18.42
N ILE A 205 2.48 4.80 19.11
CA ILE A 205 2.66 4.83 20.57
C ILE A 205 3.72 5.87 20.95
N TRP A 206 4.79 5.96 20.15
CA TRP A 206 5.93 6.84 20.38
C TRP A 206 6.22 7.69 19.13
N PRO A 207 5.45 8.78 18.92
CA PRO A 207 5.69 9.67 17.79
C PRO A 207 7.02 10.42 17.91
N PRO A 208 7.64 10.83 16.78
CA PRO A 208 8.83 11.66 16.81
C PRO A 208 8.53 13.03 17.41
N GLU A 209 9.52 13.59 18.10
CA GLU A 209 9.42 14.93 18.67
C GLU A 209 9.61 16.01 17.60
N VAL A 210 9.09 17.23 17.85
CA VAL A 210 9.26 18.37 16.93
C VAL A 210 10.73 18.66 16.63
N LYS A 211 11.63 18.46 17.61
CA LYS A 211 13.08 18.63 17.43
C LYS A 211 13.65 17.68 16.36
N GLU A 212 13.09 16.49 16.23
CA GLU A 212 13.50 15.50 15.24
C GLU A 212 13.01 15.89 13.83
N CYS A 213 11.80 16.47 13.73
CA CYS A 213 11.31 17.08 12.49
C CYS A 213 12.19 18.24 12.02
N VAL A 214 12.60 19.12 12.95
CA VAL A 214 13.56 20.21 12.67
C VAL A 214 14.89 19.63 12.19
N HIS A 215 15.43 18.63 12.89
CA HIS A 215 16.70 18.02 12.56
C HIS A 215 16.69 17.32 11.19
N ILE A 216 15.66 16.52 10.88
CA ILE A 216 15.58 15.78 9.61
C ILE A 216 15.34 16.71 8.41
N SER A 217 14.80 17.90 8.65
CA SER A 217 14.71 18.98 7.66
C SER A 217 16.01 19.79 7.52
N ALA A 218 17.13 19.30 8.08
CA ALA A 218 18.42 19.99 8.12
C ALA A 218 18.37 21.39 8.75
N ASN A 219 17.48 21.59 9.73
CA ASN A 219 17.21 22.89 10.37
C ASN A 219 16.74 23.98 9.37
N THR A 220 16.14 23.58 8.25
CA THR A 220 15.52 24.53 7.30
C THR A 220 14.36 25.29 7.94
N TYR A 221 13.70 24.66 8.92
CA TYR A 221 12.55 25.22 9.64
C TYR A 221 12.80 25.23 11.14
N SER A 222 12.31 26.27 11.81
CA SER A 222 12.29 26.40 13.26
C SER A 222 11.19 25.55 13.91
N ARG A 223 11.30 25.32 15.22
CA ARG A 223 10.28 24.64 16.02
C ARG A 223 8.94 25.36 15.95
N GLU A 224 8.98 26.69 15.97
CA GLU A 224 7.81 27.58 15.94
C GLU A 224 7.09 27.48 14.60
N GLU A 225 7.82 27.37 13.49
CA GLU A 225 7.24 27.15 12.15
C GLU A 225 6.53 25.80 12.05
N VAL A 226 7.14 24.72 12.57
CA VAL A 226 6.49 23.39 12.60
C VAL A 226 5.21 23.42 13.43
N ILE A 227 5.24 24.03 14.62
CA ILE A 227 4.04 24.14 15.49
C ILE A 227 2.96 25.01 14.83
N LYS A 228 3.35 26.11 14.16
CA LYS A 228 2.41 26.97 13.44
C LYS A 228 1.77 26.22 12.27
N MET A 229 2.56 25.47 11.50
CA MET A 229 2.06 24.63 10.42
C MET A 229 1.11 23.55 10.96
N GLU A 230 1.44 22.92 12.08
CA GLU A 230 0.63 21.89 12.71
C GLU A 230 -0.77 22.41 13.05
N ARG A 231 -0.84 23.57 13.71
CA ARG A 231 -2.11 24.25 14.01
C ARG A 231 -2.88 24.60 12.73
N GLY A 232 -2.17 25.07 11.70
CA GLY A 232 -2.76 25.40 10.40
C GLY A 232 -3.40 24.20 9.72
N ILE A 233 -2.71 23.06 9.70
CA ILE A 233 -3.22 21.80 9.14
C ILE A 233 -4.44 21.32 9.93
N CYS A 234 -4.36 21.26 11.26
CA CYS A 234 -5.48 20.83 12.09
C CYS A 234 -6.71 21.73 11.92
N ALA A 235 -6.53 23.05 11.85
CA ALA A 235 -7.62 23.99 11.63
C ALA A 235 -8.26 23.81 10.24
N ALA A 236 -7.44 23.69 9.19
CA ALA A 236 -7.93 23.50 7.82
C ALA A 236 -8.74 22.19 7.68
N LEU A 237 -8.30 21.12 8.36
CA LEU A 237 -8.95 19.81 8.33
C LEU A 237 -10.04 19.65 9.40
N SER A 238 -10.33 20.69 10.19
CA SER A 238 -11.27 20.63 11.33
C SER A 238 -11.02 19.43 12.25
N PHE A 239 -9.74 19.10 12.49
CA PHE A 239 -9.30 17.94 13.29
C PHE A 239 -9.83 16.57 12.83
N ARG A 240 -10.31 16.45 11.58
CA ARG A 240 -10.83 15.18 11.03
C ARG A 240 -9.69 14.27 10.56
N LEU A 241 -8.98 13.62 11.47
CA LEU A 241 -7.86 12.73 11.13
C LEU A 241 -8.29 11.26 10.93
N THR A 242 -9.42 10.85 11.51
CA THR A 242 -9.96 9.49 11.40
C THR A 242 -10.66 9.26 10.04
N VAL A 243 -9.88 8.97 9.01
CA VAL A 243 -10.38 8.73 7.65
C VAL A 243 -9.92 7.37 7.12
N PRO A 244 -10.73 6.71 6.28
CA PRO A 244 -10.29 5.54 5.53
C PRO A 244 -9.03 5.85 4.69
N THR A 245 -7.99 5.03 4.88
CA THR A 245 -6.81 5.00 4.01
C THR A 245 -6.76 3.65 3.27
N PRO A 246 -5.95 3.49 2.21
CA PRO A 246 -5.87 2.20 1.51
C PRO A 246 -5.29 1.05 2.35
N PHE A 247 -4.56 1.38 3.42
CA PHE A 247 -3.86 0.41 4.28
C PHE A 247 -4.78 -0.64 4.92
N PRO A 248 -5.81 -0.27 5.71
CA PRO A 248 -6.70 -1.25 6.36
C PRO A 248 -7.43 -2.15 5.36
N PHE A 249 -7.81 -1.63 4.19
CA PHE A 249 -8.42 -2.46 3.13
C PHE A 249 -7.44 -3.51 2.60
N LEU A 250 -6.19 -3.14 2.33
CA LEU A 250 -5.21 -4.11 1.82
C LEU A 250 -4.86 -5.16 2.90
N VAL A 251 -4.66 -4.73 4.15
CA VAL A 251 -4.39 -5.65 5.27
C VAL A 251 -5.54 -6.65 5.41
N ARG A 252 -6.78 -6.17 5.35
CA ARG A 252 -7.96 -7.03 5.43
C ARG A 252 -7.99 -8.09 4.33
N LEU A 253 -7.72 -7.69 3.08
CA LEU A 253 -7.72 -8.62 1.95
C LEU A 253 -6.57 -9.62 2.01
N LEU A 254 -5.38 -9.21 2.47
CA LEU A 254 -4.26 -10.12 2.69
C LEU A 254 -4.61 -11.17 3.76
N SER A 255 -5.25 -10.77 4.86
CA SER A 255 -5.72 -11.71 5.89
C SER A 255 -6.73 -12.72 5.33
N VAL A 256 -7.63 -12.28 4.44
CA VAL A 256 -8.57 -13.17 3.75
C VAL A 256 -7.83 -14.19 2.87
N VAL A 257 -6.86 -13.76 2.08
CA VAL A 257 -6.07 -14.67 1.21
C VAL A 257 -5.34 -15.71 2.05
N GLU A 258 -4.74 -15.28 3.17
CA GLU A 258 -4.02 -16.14 4.10
C GLU A 258 -4.93 -17.21 4.72
N GLY A 259 -6.08 -16.79 5.27
CA GLY A 259 -7.03 -17.70 5.89
C GLY A 259 -7.65 -18.70 4.91
N LEU A 260 -7.96 -18.27 3.68
CA LEU A 260 -8.44 -19.18 2.63
C LEU A 260 -7.37 -20.18 2.19
N GLY A 261 -6.11 -19.75 2.12
CA GLY A 261 -4.99 -20.63 1.78
C GLY A 261 -4.78 -21.73 2.83
N ALA A 262 -4.83 -21.36 4.12
CA ALA A 262 -4.69 -22.31 5.21
C ALA A 262 -5.83 -23.34 5.23
N GLN A 263 -7.07 -22.92 4.98
CA GLN A 263 -8.23 -23.83 4.88
C GLN A 263 -8.09 -24.83 3.73
N GLN A 264 -7.62 -24.37 2.56
CA GLN A 264 -7.41 -25.26 1.42
C GLN A 264 -6.35 -26.33 1.73
N GLN A 265 -5.25 -25.96 2.40
CA GLN A 265 -4.22 -26.93 2.78
C GLN A 265 -4.69 -27.97 3.78
N GLN A 266 -5.51 -27.57 4.76
CA GLN A 266 -6.12 -28.52 5.71
C GLN A 266 -7.05 -29.53 5.01
N LEU A 267 -7.65 -29.14 3.88
CA LEU A 267 -8.46 -30.04 3.07
C LEU A 267 -7.58 -30.94 2.19
N ASP A 268 -6.57 -30.38 1.54
CA ASP A 268 -5.68 -31.10 0.62
C ASP A 268 -4.84 -32.16 1.37
N SER A 269 -4.34 -31.83 2.56
CA SER A 269 -3.60 -32.78 3.43
C SER A 269 -4.44 -33.99 3.87
N LYS A 270 -5.77 -33.88 3.88
CA LYS A 270 -6.68 -35.01 4.16
C LYS A 270 -6.88 -35.91 2.93
N ILE A 271 -6.64 -35.41 1.72
CA ILE A 271 -6.97 -36.08 0.46
C ILE A 271 -5.72 -36.60 -0.26
N ILE A 272 -4.61 -35.85 -0.27
CA ILE A 272 -3.39 -36.16 -1.02
C ILE A 272 -2.16 -35.93 -0.14
N SER A 273 -1.19 -36.84 -0.15
CA SER A 273 0.10 -36.69 0.54
C SER A 273 1.05 -35.69 -0.10
N THR A 274 0.59 -34.83 -1.02
CA THR A 274 1.38 -33.74 -1.61
C THR A 274 1.25 -32.52 -0.71
N THR A 275 2.12 -32.45 0.29
CA THR A 275 2.20 -31.32 1.22
C THR A 275 3.02 -30.20 0.60
N THR A 276 2.38 -29.10 0.21
CA THR A 276 3.05 -27.79 0.29
C THR A 276 3.41 -27.59 1.76
N THR A 277 4.67 -27.31 2.04
CA THR A 277 5.11 -27.15 3.43
C THR A 277 4.56 -25.83 4.00
N GLU A 278 4.33 -25.77 5.31
CA GLU A 278 3.92 -24.53 5.99
C GLU A 278 4.92 -23.39 5.72
N GLU A 279 6.21 -23.73 5.58
CA GLU A 279 7.29 -22.80 5.22
C GLU A 279 7.09 -22.19 3.84
N GLU A 280 6.72 -22.99 2.82
CA GLU A 280 6.46 -22.51 1.46
C GLU A 280 5.25 -21.57 1.40
N GLN A 281 4.19 -21.87 2.14
CA GLN A 281 3.02 -21.00 2.22
C GLN A 281 3.36 -19.67 2.88
N THR A 282 4.09 -19.72 3.99
CA THR A 282 4.55 -18.53 4.71
C THR A 282 5.43 -17.66 3.81
N ALA A 283 6.33 -18.27 3.03
CA ALA A 283 7.17 -17.59 2.06
C ALA A 283 6.33 -16.93 0.94
N TYR A 284 5.34 -17.65 0.40
CA TYR A 284 4.43 -17.10 -0.61
C TYR A 284 3.63 -15.90 -0.08
N MET A 285 3.03 -16.03 1.11
CA MET A 285 2.23 -14.97 1.74
C MET A 285 3.08 -13.74 2.06
N THR A 286 4.31 -13.95 2.54
CA THR A 286 5.29 -12.87 2.75
C THR A 286 5.57 -12.13 1.45
N LEU A 287 5.78 -12.87 0.35
CA LEU A 287 6.09 -12.29 -0.94
C LEU A 287 4.89 -11.55 -1.56
N LEU A 288 3.69 -12.10 -1.40
CA LEU A 288 2.43 -11.46 -1.81
C LEU A 288 2.23 -10.14 -1.08
N ARG A 289 2.40 -10.13 0.25
CA ARG A 289 2.31 -8.92 1.08
C ARG A 289 3.30 -7.86 0.61
N HIS A 290 4.56 -8.22 0.39
CA HIS A 290 5.57 -7.27 -0.11
C HIS A 290 5.23 -6.73 -1.50
N THR A 291 4.75 -7.58 -2.41
CA THR A 291 4.40 -7.15 -3.77
C THR A 291 3.16 -6.25 -3.77
N ALA A 292 2.16 -6.55 -2.94
CA ALA A 292 0.96 -5.72 -2.81
C ALA A 292 1.31 -4.34 -2.22
N PHE A 293 2.11 -4.27 -1.15
CA PHE A 293 2.54 -2.97 -0.62
C PHE A 293 3.46 -2.22 -1.58
N PHE A 294 4.26 -2.90 -2.39
CA PHE A 294 5.05 -2.26 -3.45
C PHE A 294 4.14 -1.50 -4.43
N PHE A 295 3.05 -2.11 -4.91
CA PHE A 295 2.08 -1.44 -5.77
C PHE A 295 1.32 -0.33 -5.03
N LEU A 296 0.88 -0.60 -3.80
CA LEU A 296 0.12 0.37 -3.01
C LEU A 296 0.92 1.65 -2.69
N GLU A 297 2.20 1.52 -2.36
CA GLU A 297 3.09 2.66 -2.14
C GLU A 297 3.34 3.45 -3.43
N HIS A 298 3.41 2.81 -4.60
CA HIS A 298 3.48 3.55 -5.88
C HIS A 298 2.21 4.37 -6.13
N GLY A 299 1.03 3.82 -5.82
CA GLY A 299 -0.23 4.57 -5.92
C GLY A 299 -0.24 5.84 -5.07
N MET A 300 0.42 5.83 -3.90
CA MET A 300 0.55 7.01 -3.04
C MET A 300 1.45 8.11 -3.64
N LEU A 301 2.50 7.75 -4.39
CA LEU A 301 3.37 8.72 -5.08
C LEU A 301 2.65 9.38 -6.26
N ASP A 302 1.81 8.62 -6.96
CA ASP A 302 1.14 9.07 -8.17
C ASP A 302 -0.01 10.04 -7.84
N TYR A 303 0.03 11.22 -8.47
CA TYR A 303 -1.04 12.20 -8.31
C TYR A 303 -2.32 11.77 -9.03
N LYS A 304 -2.23 11.06 -10.16
CA LYS A 304 -3.41 10.61 -10.92
C LYS A 304 -4.23 9.57 -10.15
N SER A 305 -3.56 8.81 -9.29
CA SER A 305 -4.20 7.82 -8.42
C SER A 305 -5.21 8.42 -7.44
N LEU A 306 -5.14 9.73 -7.12
CA LEU A 306 -6.12 10.43 -6.26
C LEU A 306 -7.57 10.41 -6.78
N GLN A 307 -7.80 10.08 -8.05
CA GLN A 307 -9.16 9.95 -8.60
C GLN A 307 -9.89 8.67 -8.14
N PHE A 308 -9.17 7.73 -7.51
CA PHE A 308 -9.71 6.46 -7.04
C PHE A 308 -9.85 6.46 -5.52
N VAL A 309 -10.79 5.67 -5.02
CA VAL A 309 -11.00 5.56 -3.56
C VAL A 309 -10.02 4.57 -2.90
N PRO A 310 -9.81 4.66 -1.58
CA PRO A 310 -8.92 3.76 -0.84
C PRO A 310 -9.10 2.27 -1.10
N SER A 311 -10.33 1.76 -1.17
CA SER A 311 -10.63 0.35 -1.44
C SER A 311 -10.23 -0.07 -2.85
N GLN A 312 -10.41 0.80 -3.85
CA GLN A 312 -9.95 0.55 -5.22
C GLN A 312 -8.42 0.44 -5.28
N HIS A 313 -7.69 1.28 -4.54
CA HIS A 313 -6.23 1.18 -4.44
C HIS A 313 -5.79 -0.15 -3.83
N ALA A 314 -6.41 -0.58 -2.74
CA ALA A 314 -6.11 -1.85 -2.10
C ALA A 314 -6.41 -3.05 -3.00
N ASN A 315 -7.57 -3.06 -3.66
CA ASN A 315 -7.97 -4.10 -4.60
C ASN A 315 -7.01 -4.17 -5.80
N ALA A 316 -6.70 -3.02 -6.41
CA ALA A 316 -5.76 -2.93 -7.53
C ALA A 316 -4.36 -3.42 -7.14
N ALA A 317 -3.85 -3.01 -5.98
CA ALA A 317 -2.54 -3.41 -5.50
C ALA A 317 -2.44 -4.93 -5.24
N LEU A 318 -3.46 -5.52 -4.60
CA LEU A 318 -3.50 -6.96 -4.38
C LEU A 318 -3.66 -7.73 -5.70
N PHE A 319 -4.54 -7.26 -6.59
CA PHE A 319 -4.75 -7.89 -7.89
C PHE A 319 -3.46 -7.91 -8.72
N LEU A 320 -2.77 -6.77 -8.85
CA LEU A 320 -1.49 -6.69 -9.56
C LEU A 320 -0.43 -7.56 -8.88
N ALA A 321 -0.42 -7.65 -7.55
CA ALA A 321 0.50 -8.54 -6.85
C ALA A 321 0.25 -10.02 -7.16
N LEU A 322 -1.01 -10.46 -7.15
CA LEU A 322 -1.38 -11.83 -7.52
C LEU A 322 -0.98 -12.15 -8.97
N VAL A 323 -1.25 -11.24 -9.90
CA VAL A 323 -0.83 -11.39 -11.32
C VAL A 323 0.70 -11.50 -11.42
N THR A 324 1.44 -10.59 -10.81
CA THR A 324 2.91 -10.58 -10.83
C THR A 324 3.51 -11.88 -10.28
N LEU A 325 2.95 -12.41 -9.19
CA LEU A 325 3.43 -13.68 -8.62
C LEU A 325 3.11 -14.89 -9.50
N ARG A 326 1.97 -14.90 -10.20
CA ARG A 326 1.67 -15.94 -11.19
C ARG A 326 2.64 -15.88 -12.38
N ILE A 327 2.95 -14.68 -12.89
CA ILE A 327 3.97 -14.49 -13.94
C ILE A 327 5.34 -15.02 -13.47
N LYS A 328 5.69 -14.75 -12.20
CA LYS A 328 6.94 -15.25 -11.61
C LYS A 328 6.99 -16.79 -11.58
N GLN A 329 5.85 -17.46 -11.34
CA GLN A 329 5.76 -18.92 -11.25
C GLN A 329 5.72 -19.60 -12.63
N HIS A 330 4.90 -19.09 -13.56
CA HIS A 330 4.59 -19.75 -14.83
C HIS A 330 5.30 -19.15 -16.05
N GLY A 331 5.96 -18.00 -15.89
CA GLY A 331 6.58 -17.23 -16.97
C GLY A 331 5.58 -16.30 -17.68
N ILE A 332 6.12 -15.33 -18.42
CA ILE A 332 5.33 -14.26 -19.08
C ILE A 332 4.44 -14.76 -20.24
N THR A 333 4.76 -15.93 -20.81
CA THR A 333 4.02 -16.53 -21.93
C THR A 333 2.83 -17.37 -21.49
N TYR A 334 2.60 -17.53 -20.18
CA TYR A 334 1.49 -18.31 -19.66
C TYR A 334 0.17 -17.60 -19.95
N SER A 335 -0.70 -18.26 -20.72
CA SER A 335 -2.06 -17.77 -20.95
C SER A 335 -2.91 -18.11 -19.73
N PHE A 336 -3.37 -17.10 -19.03
CA PHE A 336 -4.32 -17.24 -17.92
C PHE A 336 -5.75 -17.55 -18.39
N ALA A 337 -5.97 -17.88 -19.67
CA ALA A 337 -7.30 -18.12 -20.21
C ALA A 337 -8.01 -19.24 -19.43
N GLY A 338 -9.01 -18.85 -18.62
CA GLY A 338 -9.79 -19.75 -17.77
C GLY A 338 -9.54 -19.62 -16.27
N GLU A 339 -8.48 -18.93 -15.84
CA GLU A 339 -8.19 -18.71 -14.42
C GLU A 339 -8.69 -17.34 -13.95
N THR A 340 -9.52 -17.33 -12.91
CA THR A 340 -9.92 -16.07 -12.24
C THR A 340 -8.84 -15.69 -11.22
N VAL A 341 -8.17 -14.56 -11.41
CA VAL A 341 -7.24 -14.02 -10.40
C VAL A 341 -8.03 -13.48 -9.22
N TRP A 342 -9.10 -12.74 -9.52
CA TRP A 342 -10.00 -12.16 -8.53
C TRP A 342 -11.18 -13.10 -8.25
N ASN A 343 -10.94 -14.11 -7.41
CA ASN A 343 -11.91 -15.17 -7.13
C ASN A 343 -13.18 -14.67 -6.40
N ARG A 344 -14.21 -15.52 -6.34
CA ARG A 344 -15.50 -15.23 -5.68
C ARG A 344 -15.38 -14.83 -4.20
N HIS A 345 -14.34 -15.30 -3.50
CA HIS A 345 -14.13 -14.99 -2.10
C HIS A 345 -13.60 -13.55 -1.96
N LEU A 346 -12.61 -13.16 -2.77
CA LEU A 346 -12.13 -11.78 -2.84
C LEU A 346 -13.25 -10.83 -3.25
N GLN A 347 -14.10 -11.21 -4.21
CA GLN A 347 -15.30 -10.44 -4.56
C GLN A 347 -16.27 -10.31 -3.38
N HIS A 348 -16.48 -11.39 -2.61
CA HIS A 348 -17.33 -11.37 -1.43
C HIS A 348 -16.81 -10.42 -0.34
N TYR A 349 -15.50 -10.43 -0.04
CA TYR A 349 -14.93 -9.61 1.03
C TYR A 349 -14.67 -8.17 0.61
N SER A 350 -14.22 -7.92 -0.62
CA SER A 350 -14.00 -6.57 -1.15
C SER A 350 -15.29 -5.87 -1.57
N LYS A 351 -16.36 -6.63 -1.83
CA LYS A 351 -17.59 -6.15 -2.49
C LYS A 351 -17.33 -5.54 -3.88
N ALA A 352 -16.25 -5.96 -4.54
CA ALA A 352 -15.81 -5.43 -5.82
C ALA A 352 -15.41 -6.54 -6.81
N GLN A 353 -15.67 -6.29 -8.09
CA GLN A 353 -15.17 -7.05 -9.23
C GLN A 353 -14.01 -6.31 -9.90
N VAL A 354 -13.23 -7.00 -10.74
CA VAL A 354 -12.09 -6.39 -11.45
C VAL A 354 -12.49 -5.12 -12.19
N ARG A 355 -13.63 -5.11 -12.87
CA ARG A 355 -14.16 -3.92 -13.58
C ARG A 355 -14.31 -2.68 -12.69
N ASP A 356 -14.54 -2.86 -11.38
CA ASP A 356 -14.78 -1.76 -10.44
C ASP A 356 -13.48 -1.06 -10.03
N PHE A 357 -12.32 -1.71 -10.18
CA PHE A 357 -11.01 -1.14 -9.84
C PHE A 357 -9.97 -1.27 -10.97
N LYS A 358 -10.33 -1.78 -12.15
CA LYS A 358 -9.43 -1.98 -13.29
C LYS A 358 -8.74 -0.69 -13.71
N ALA A 359 -9.47 0.42 -13.75
CA ALA A 359 -8.91 1.73 -14.06
C ALA A 359 -7.81 2.15 -13.07
N CYS A 360 -7.99 1.84 -11.77
CA CYS A 360 -6.97 2.08 -10.74
C CYS A 360 -5.74 1.21 -10.97
N ALA A 361 -5.94 -0.09 -11.26
CA ALA A 361 -4.85 -1.00 -11.58
C ALA A 361 -4.05 -0.56 -12.82
N VAL A 362 -4.70 -0.05 -13.86
CA VAL A 362 -4.03 0.45 -15.07
C VAL A 362 -3.15 1.64 -14.74
N VAL A 363 -3.71 2.65 -14.07
CA VAL A 363 -2.95 3.86 -13.67
C VAL A 363 -1.77 3.51 -12.76
N MET A 364 -1.98 2.59 -11.81
CA MET A 364 -0.92 2.13 -10.90
C MET A 364 0.20 1.39 -11.64
N LEU A 365 -0.15 0.51 -12.59
CA LEU A 365 0.83 -0.25 -13.40
C LEU A 365 1.63 0.65 -14.35
N GLU A 366 0.96 1.61 -15.00
CA GLU A 366 1.61 2.64 -15.82
C GLU A 366 2.61 3.44 -14.98
N PHE A 367 2.22 3.84 -13.77
CA PHE A 367 3.11 4.59 -12.89
C PHE A 367 4.31 3.75 -12.42
N VAL A 368 4.11 2.49 -12.03
CA VAL A 368 5.21 1.56 -11.69
C VAL A 368 6.21 1.42 -12.85
N SER A 369 5.72 1.41 -14.09
CA SER A 369 6.54 1.34 -15.31
C SER A 369 7.26 2.67 -15.61
N TYR A 370 6.65 3.80 -15.25
CA TYR A 370 7.23 5.13 -15.39
C TYR A 370 8.36 5.39 -14.38
N VAL A 371 8.20 4.98 -13.10
CA VAL A 371 9.13 5.33 -12.02
C VAL A 371 10.60 5.05 -12.35
N PRO A 372 11.01 3.89 -12.92
CA PRO A 372 12.40 3.62 -13.33
C PRO A 372 13.05 4.69 -14.22
N THR A 373 12.26 5.46 -14.97
CA THR A 373 12.75 6.57 -15.82
C THR A 373 13.10 7.83 -15.03
N THR A 374 12.78 7.87 -13.73
CA THR A 374 12.95 9.02 -12.85
C THR A 374 14.11 8.81 -11.87
N LYS A 375 14.58 9.89 -11.24
CA LYS A 375 15.57 9.81 -10.15
C LYS A 375 14.95 9.55 -8.75
N TYR A 376 13.62 9.48 -8.66
CA TYR A 376 12.86 9.34 -7.41
C TYR A 376 12.48 7.87 -7.27
N GLN A 377 13.21 7.18 -6.40
CA GLN A 377 13.30 5.72 -6.38
C GLN A 377 13.10 5.15 -4.97
N ALA A 378 12.58 5.91 -4.00
CA ALA A 378 12.52 5.48 -2.59
C ALA A 378 11.77 4.15 -2.43
N VAL A 379 10.59 4.01 -3.04
CA VAL A 379 9.82 2.75 -3.02
C VAL A 379 10.63 1.63 -3.68
N ARG A 380 11.16 1.85 -4.89
CA ARG A 380 11.93 0.82 -5.60
C ARG A 380 13.17 0.40 -4.83
N ARG A 381 13.89 1.34 -4.20
CA ARG A 381 15.05 1.05 -3.32
C ARG A 381 14.63 0.21 -2.12
N LYS A 382 13.55 0.59 -1.43
CA LYS A 382 12.98 -0.16 -0.30
C LYS A 382 12.72 -1.61 -0.71
N TYR A 383 11.94 -1.82 -1.76
CA TYR A 383 11.50 -3.14 -2.21
C TYR A 383 12.51 -3.91 -3.08
N SER A 384 13.69 -3.34 -3.36
CA SER A 384 14.81 -4.06 -3.99
C SER A 384 15.68 -4.81 -2.98
N SER A 385 15.51 -4.54 -1.68
CA SER A 385 16.23 -5.24 -0.62
C SER A 385 15.71 -6.67 -0.45
N SER A 386 16.61 -7.58 -0.06
CA SER A 386 16.27 -8.97 0.28
C SER A 386 15.23 -9.07 1.40
N LYS A 387 15.17 -8.09 2.31
CA LYS A 387 14.14 -7.99 3.35
C LYS A 387 12.72 -8.04 2.77
N TYR A 388 12.53 -7.47 1.58
CA TYR A 388 11.23 -7.41 0.91
C TYR A 388 11.11 -8.41 -0.24
N GLY A 389 11.93 -9.47 -0.25
CA GLY A 389 11.92 -10.49 -1.31
C GLY A 389 12.35 -9.97 -2.70
N GLU A 390 12.98 -8.80 -2.75
CA GLU A 390 13.41 -8.13 -3.98
C GLU A 390 12.28 -7.94 -5.02
N VAL A 391 11.04 -7.78 -4.58
CA VAL A 391 9.84 -7.73 -5.44
C VAL A 391 9.89 -6.61 -6.49
N ALA A 392 10.66 -5.54 -6.25
CA ALA A 392 10.86 -4.48 -7.24
C ALA A 392 11.62 -4.93 -8.50
N LYS A 393 12.27 -6.12 -8.46
CA LYS A 393 13.00 -6.73 -9.57
C LYS A 393 12.15 -7.73 -10.36
N PHE A 394 10.91 -7.98 -9.94
CA PHE A 394 10.04 -8.94 -10.65
C PHE A 394 9.60 -8.39 -12.00
N ILE A 395 9.32 -9.32 -12.91
CA ILE A 395 8.71 -9.01 -14.20
C ILE A 395 7.25 -8.67 -13.91
N MET A 396 6.86 -7.43 -14.23
CA MET A 396 5.51 -6.93 -14.05
C MET A 396 4.65 -7.28 -15.29
N PRO A 397 3.32 -7.38 -15.14
CA PRO A 397 2.44 -7.55 -16.29
C PRO A 397 2.58 -6.38 -17.29
N ASN A 398 2.47 -6.66 -18.58
CA ASN A 398 2.48 -5.63 -19.63
C ASN A 398 1.15 -4.85 -19.69
N GLU A 399 0.06 -5.51 -19.31
CA GLU A 399 -1.29 -4.95 -19.28
C GLU A 399 -2.07 -5.53 -18.10
N VAL A 400 -3.15 -4.87 -17.71
CA VAL A 400 -4.02 -5.33 -16.61
C VAL A 400 -5.01 -6.36 -17.16
N PRO A 401 -4.98 -7.62 -16.69
CA PRO A 401 -5.90 -8.65 -17.14
C PRO A 401 -7.37 -8.31 -16.83
N ASP A 402 -8.28 -8.93 -17.60
CA ASP A 402 -9.73 -8.75 -17.45
C ASP A 402 -10.40 -9.73 -16.45
N TYR A 403 -9.70 -10.78 -16.01
CA TYR A 403 -10.25 -11.94 -15.29
C TYR A 403 -9.76 -12.11 -13.84
#